data_AF-A0A1H9G0N4-F1
#
_entry.id   AF-A0A1H9G0N4-F1
#
_cell.length_a   1.000
_cell.length_b   1.000
_cell.length_c   1.000
_cell.angle_alpha   90.00
_cell.angle_beta   90.00
_cell.angle_gamma   90.00
#
_symmetry.space_group_name_H-M   'P 1'
#
loop_
_entity.id
_entity.type
_entity.pdbx_description
1 polymer ?
#
loop_
_entity_poly.entity_id
_entity_poly.type
_entity_poly.pdbx_seq_one_letter_code
_entity_poly.pdbx_strand_id
1 'polypeptide(L)'
;MTKILISADMEGATGVTWPADVLPGTPQWERCRPMFTSDVNAAIAGFLDGGADEVLVNEAHWTMRNLLLEKLDDRAQMLTGRHKSLSMVEGVQHGDVDGIAFVGYHTGAGAEGVLAHTYLANSLTGVWLDGERASEGRLNAAVVAEYGVPVVLVTGDDRTCDDARGYAPAARGVAVKDYVSRYAAVCRTPARTAADIRAAAKEAVALAVRHEPTGPRPRTVEIEFDAEHLAGAATVVPGVEQTGERRVAYTSPSMYEGIRTFKAVTTVVSAAVEEQYG
;
A
#
# COMPACT_ATOMS: atom_id res chain seq x y z
N MET A 1 24.76 -8.55 -1.37
CA MET A 1 24.03 -8.15 -0.18
C MET A 1 22.62 -7.84 -0.64
N THR A 2 21.61 -8.56 -0.17
CA THR A 2 20.22 -8.44 -0.60
C THR A 2 19.42 -7.74 0.49
N LYS A 3 18.88 -6.56 0.16
CA LYS A 3 18.04 -5.78 1.07
C LYS A 3 16.59 -5.75 0.61
N ILE A 4 15.70 -6.11 1.53
CA ILE A 4 14.24 -6.08 1.30
C ILE A 4 13.63 -4.89 2.04
N LEU A 5 12.83 -4.11 1.32
CA LEU A 5 11.93 -3.14 1.92
C LEU A 5 10.54 -3.77 2.09
N ILE A 6 9.95 -3.68 3.27
CA ILE A 6 8.55 -4.04 3.50
C ILE A 6 7.76 -2.74 3.59
N SER A 7 6.80 -2.52 2.70
CA SER A 7 5.71 -1.56 2.92
C SER A 7 4.60 -2.29 3.65
N ALA A 8 4.29 -1.89 4.88
CA ALA A 8 3.31 -2.55 5.72
C ALA A 8 2.03 -1.71 5.85
N ASP A 9 0.92 -2.23 5.36
CA ASP A 9 -0.41 -1.64 5.45
C ASP A 9 -1.39 -2.57 6.22
N MET A 10 -2.50 -2.04 6.75
CA MET A 10 -3.23 -2.72 7.83
C MET A 10 -4.54 -3.38 7.39
N GLU A 11 -5.22 -2.84 6.38
CA GLU A 11 -6.54 -3.28 5.92
C GLU A 11 -6.53 -4.72 5.41
N GLY A 12 -5.45 -5.13 4.74
CA GLY A 12 -5.25 -6.47 4.21
C GLY A 12 -4.74 -7.48 5.24
N ALA A 13 -4.36 -7.04 6.45
CA ALA A 13 -3.77 -7.91 7.45
C ALA A 13 -4.74 -9.01 7.93
N THR A 14 -4.16 -10.07 8.50
CA THR A 14 -4.88 -11.20 9.09
C THR A 14 -5.94 -10.73 10.08
N GLY A 15 -7.19 -11.17 9.88
CA GLY A 15 -8.30 -10.94 10.81
C GLY A 15 -8.95 -9.55 10.76
N VAL A 16 -8.42 -8.61 9.98
CA VAL A 16 -8.99 -7.27 9.78
C VAL A 16 -10.16 -7.34 8.79
N THR A 17 -11.32 -6.80 9.15
CA THR A 17 -12.48 -6.75 8.23
C THR A 17 -13.29 -5.46 8.33
N TRP A 18 -13.04 -4.62 9.34
CA TRP A 18 -13.91 -3.50 9.68
C TRP A 18 -13.11 -2.22 9.95
N PRO A 19 -13.60 -1.01 9.65
CA PRO A 19 -12.83 0.22 9.86
C PRO A 19 -12.31 0.42 11.30
N ALA A 20 -13.06 0.02 12.33
CA ALA A 20 -12.55 0.14 13.70
C ALA A 20 -11.36 -0.77 13.99
N ASP A 21 -11.11 -1.82 13.19
CA ASP A 21 -9.93 -2.67 13.32
C ASP A 21 -8.64 -1.94 12.92
N VAL A 22 -8.72 -0.87 12.11
CA VAL A 22 -7.56 -0.16 11.55
C VAL A 22 -7.46 1.29 12.02
N LEU A 23 -8.57 1.91 12.43
CA LEU A 23 -8.58 3.29 12.92
C LEU A 23 -7.99 3.39 14.34
N PRO A 24 -6.95 4.24 14.56
CA PRO A 24 -6.33 4.38 15.87
C PRO A 24 -7.28 4.80 16.99
N GLY A 25 -7.01 4.30 18.20
CA GLY A 25 -7.71 4.70 19.42
C GLY A 25 -8.95 3.88 19.78
N THR A 26 -9.23 2.79 19.05
CA THR A 26 -10.33 1.87 19.38
C THR A 26 -9.80 0.56 20.03
N PRO A 27 -10.61 -0.15 20.83
CA PRO A 27 -10.26 -1.49 21.31
C PRO A 27 -10.02 -2.51 20.18
N GLN A 28 -10.73 -2.37 19.06
CA GLN A 28 -10.60 -3.22 17.89
C GLN A 28 -9.24 -3.02 17.22
N TRP A 29 -8.79 -1.77 17.10
CA TRP A 29 -7.46 -1.44 16.59
C TRP A 29 -6.36 -2.02 17.48
N GLU A 30 -6.42 -1.82 18.80
CA GLU A 30 -5.43 -2.39 19.72
C GLU A 30 -5.38 -3.93 19.63
N ARG A 31 -6.53 -4.59 19.42
CA ARG A 31 -6.59 -6.04 19.18
C ARG A 31 -5.90 -6.46 17.88
N CYS A 32 -5.96 -5.63 16.83
CA CYS A 32 -5.47 -5.99 15.50
C CYS A 32 -3.99 -5.66 15.28
N ARG A 33 -3.41 -4.71 16.00
CA ARG A 33 -1.97 -4.39 15.90
C ARG A 33 -1.04 -5.60 16.11
N PRO A 34 -1.26 -6.50 17.09
CA PRO A 34 -0.48 -7.72 17.22
C PRO A 34 -0.63 -8.67 16.03
N MET A 35 -1.81 -8.77 15.41
CA MET A 35 -2.02 -9.61 14.23
C MET A 35 -1.26 -9.05 13.02
N PHE A 36 -1.37 -7.73 12.79
CA PHE A 36 -0.60 -7.03 11.77
C PHE A 36 0.91 -7.17 11.98
N THR A 37 1.39 -7.00 13.21
CA THR A 37 2.81 -7.24 13.56
C THR A 37 3.23 -8.68 13.30
N SER A 38 2.34 -9.66 13.52
CA SER A 38 2.64 -11.07 13.24
C SER A 38 2.82 -11.36 11.75
N ASP A 39 2.02 -10.73 10.88
CA ASP A 39 2.14 -10.88 9.42
C ASP A 39 3.48 -10.29 8.94
N VAL A 40 3.85 -9.12 9.45
CA VAL A 40 5.14 -8.47 9.12
C VAL A 40 6.31 -9.30 9.63
N ASN A 41 6.26 -9.82 10.86
CA ASN A 41 7.30 -10.71 11.39
C ASN A 41 7.42 -12.01 10.60
N ALA A 42 6.31 -12.57 10.11
CA ALA A 42 6.34 -13.74 9.25
C ALA A 42 7.06 -13.45 7.92
N ALA A 43 6.80 -12.27 7.33
CA ALA A 43 7.50 -11.84 6.12
C ALA A 43 8.99 -11.62 6.38
N ILE A 44 9.36 -10.92 7.45
CA ILE A 44 10.77 -10.72 7.87
C ILE A 44 11.48 -12.08 8.00
N ALA A 45 10.91 -12.99 8.79
CA ALA A 45 11.49 -14.30 9.01
C ALA A 45 11.65 -15.09 7.71
N GLY A 46 10.66 -15.01 6.80
CA GLY A 46 10.72 -15.67 5.50
C GLY A 46 11.84 -15.11 4.61
N PHE A 47 11.94 -13.78 4.49
CA PHE A 47 13.01 -13.16 3.70
C PHE A 47 14.40 -13.52 4.23
N LEU A 48 14.61 -13.49 5.55
CA LEU A 48 15.89 -13.87 6.16
C LEU A 48 16.18 -15.37 5.95
N ASP A 49 15.18 -16.25 6.09
CA ASP A 49 15.34 -17.68 5.79
C ASP A 49 15.62 -17.96 4.29
N GLY A 50 15.22 -17.04 3.41
CA GLY A 50 15.47 -17.08 1.97
C GLY A 50 16.82 -16.51 1.56
N GLY A 51 17.58 -15.95 2.52
CA GLY A 51 18.92 -15.42 2.30
C GLY A 51 19.00 -13.91 2.07
N ALA A 52 17.96 -13.14 2.41
CA ALA A 52 18.10 -11.69 2.52
C ALA A 52 19.06 -11.33 3.67
N ASP A 53 19.88 -10.30 3.47
CA ASP A 53 20.85 -9.82 4.46
C ASP A 53 20.25 -8.74 5.37
N GLU A 54 19.38 -7.89 4.83
CA GLU A 54 18.73 -6.80 5.54
C GLU A 54 17.23 -6.74 5.24
N VAL A 55 16.44 -6.42 6.27
CA VAL A 55 15.01 -6.10 6.11
C VAL A 55 14.71 -4.77 6.79
N LEU A 56 14.22 -3.80 6.01
CA LEU A 56 13.70 -2.53 6.49
C LEU A 56 12.18 -2.53 6.37
N VAL A 57 11.48 -2.27 7.46
CA VAL A 57 10.02 -2.14 7.51
C VAL A 57 9.63 -0.68 7.46
N ASN A 58 8.87 -0.29 6.46
CA ASN A 58 8.22 1.00 6.35
C ASN A 58 6.73 0.88 6.71
N GLU A 59 6.32 1.49 7.83
CA GLU A 59 4.90 1.63 8.20
C GLU A 59 4.16 2.47 7.15
N ALA A 60 3.11 1.95 6.54
CA ALA A 60 2.39 2.62 5.45
C ALA A 60 0.95 3.01 5.80
N HIS A 61 0.37 2.45 6.89
CA HIS A 61 -1.03 2.66 7.25
C HIS A 61 -1.27 3.96 8.06
N TRP A 62 -2.20 4.81 7.62
CA TRP A 62 -2.73 5.98 8.35
C TRP A 62 -1.66 6.89 9.03
N THR A 63 -1.52 6.83 10.36
CA THR A 63 -0.53 7.60 11.14
C THR A 63 0.88 7.02 11.08
N MET A 64 1.01 5.82 10.50
CA MET A 64 2.24 5.05 10.34
C MET A 64 2.89 4.69 11.69
N ARG A 65 2.03 4.38 12.68
CA ARG A 65 2.39 4.06 14.08
C ARG A 65 1.58 2.87 14.61
N ASN A 66 1.33 1.89 13.77
CA ASN A 66 0.42 0.78 14.06
C ASN A 66 1.18 -0.49 14.45
N LEU A 67 2.27 -0.81 13.77
CA LEU A 67 3.18 -1.88 14.19
C LEU A 67 3.75 -1.65 15.60
N LEU A 68 3.99 -2.76 16.30
CA LEU A 68 4.55 -2.79 17.65
C LEU A 68 6.07 -2.97 17.57
N LEU A 69 6.83 -1.88 17.68
CA LEU A 69 8.29 -1.89 17.59
C LEU A 69 8.92 -2.87 18.58
N GLU A 70 8.40 -2.91 19.81
CA GLU A 70 8.87 -3.78 20.89
C GLU A 70 8.55 -5.27 20.70
N LYS A 71 7.80 -5.61 19.63
CA LYS A 71 7.49 -6.99 19.24
C LYS A 71 7.96 -7.33 17.83
N LEU A 72 8.65 -6.41 17.17
CA LEU A 72 9.22 -6.67 15.85
C LEU A 72 10.39 -7.65 15.97
N ASP A 73 10.61 -8.46 14.94
CA ASP A 73 11.80 -9.30 14.81
C ASP A 73 13.08 -8.45 14.93
N ASP A 74 13.99 -8.83 15.83
CA ASP A 74 15.16 -8.05 16.22
C ASP A 74 16.23 -7.95 15.11
N ARG A 75 16.08 -8.74 14.05
CA ARG A 75 16.93 -8.72 12.86
C ARG A 75 16.47 -7.68 11.83
N ALA A 76 15.31 -7.05 12.02
CA ALA A 76 14.80 -6.00 11.14
C ALA A 76 14.92 -4.61 11.77
N GLN A 77 14.84 -3.59 10.93
CA GLN A 77 14.71 -2.19 11.35
C GLN A 77 13.35 -1.65 10.92
N MET A 78 12.81 -0.67 11.66
CA MET A 78 11.52 -0.06 11.31
C MET A 78 11.61 1.45 11.17
N LEU A 79 11.10 1.94 10.04
CA LEU A 79 10.80 3.33 9.76
C LEU A 79 9.33 3.59 10.12
N THR A 80 9.10 4.28 11.25
CA THR A 80 7.77 4.59 11.80
C THR A 80 7.51 6.10 11.84
N GLY A 81 6.27 6.49 11.57
CA GLY A 81 5.81 7.88 11.53
C GLY A 81 5.51 8.40 10.13
N ARG A 82 4.72 9.47 10.09
CA ARG A 82 4.24 10.14 8.87
C ARG A 82 5.16 11.31 8.44
N HIS A 83 4.79 11.97 7.33
CA HIS A 83 5.54 13.06 6.68
C HIS A 83 6.82 12.63 5.96
N LYS A 84 6.82 11.38 5.49
CA LYS A 84 7.84 10.80 4.62
C LYS A 84 7.63 11.25 3.19
N SER A 85 8.72 11.48 2.45
CA SER A 85 8.66 12.02 1.09
C SER A 85 7.92 11.09 0.13
N LEU A 86 8.09 9.78 0.31
CA LEU A 86 7.48 8.73 -0.50
C LEU A 86 6.45 7.89 0.26
N SER A 87 6.03 8.34 1.45
CA SER A 87 4.91 7.76 2.20
C SER A 87 5.03 6.24 2.36
N MET A 88 4.28 5.47 1.58
CA MET A 88 4.17 4.01 1.68
C MET A 88 5.41 3.27 1.17
N VAL A 89 6.25 3.89 0.36
CA VAL A 89 7.49 3.27 -0.18
C VAL A 89 8.75 4.03 0.21
N GLU A 90 8.70 4.77 1.31
CA GLU A 90 9.87 5.46 1.86
C GLU A 90 11.03 4.49 2.12
N GLY A 91 12.24 4.89 1.71
CA GLY A 91 13.46 4.11 1.81
C GLY A 91 13.95 3.62 0.44
N VAL A 92 13.06 3.43 -0.53
CA VAL A 92 13.43 2.95 -1.87
C VAL A 92 14.40 3.88 -2.60
N GLN A 93 14.34 5.18 -2.31
CA GLN A 93 15.14 6.20 -2.97
C GLN A 93 16.64 6.16 -2.62
N HIS A 94 17.04 5.42 -1.59
CA HIS A 94 18.44 5.33 -1.17
C HIS A 94 19.32 4.53 -2.12
N GLY A 95 18.70 3.75 -3.03
CA GLY A 95 19.42 3.01 -4.05
C GLY A 95 20.21 1.84 -3.50
N ASP A 96 19.76 1.25 -2.39
CA ASP A 96 20.33 0.07 -1.75
C ASP A 96 19.30 -1.05 -1.53
N VAL A 97 18.07 -0.90 -2.03
CA VAL A 97 16.98 -1.88 -1.93
C VAL A 97 16.95 -2.75 -3.20
N ASP A 98 16.88 -4.07 -3.03
CA ASP A 98 16.86 -5.05 -4.12
C ASP A 98 15.48 -5.63 -4.43
N GLY A 99 14.54 -5.52 -3.49
CA GLY A 99 13.16 -5.92 -3.67
C GLY A 99 12.25 -5.27 -2.63
N ILE A 100 10.97 -5.11 -2.96
CA ILE A 100 9.96 -4.59 -2.05
C ILE A 100 8.80 -5.57 -1.86
N ALA A 101 8.29 -5.68 -0.64
CA ALA A 101 7.11 -6.45 -0.28
C ALA A 101 5.97 -5.52 0.14
N PHE A 102 4.77 -5.78 -0.36
CA PHE A 102 3.53 -5.10 0.03
C PHE A 102 2.76 -6.01 0.98
N VAL A 103 2.90 -5.78 2.28
CA VAL A 103 2.32 -6.65 3.32
C VAL A 103 1.06 -6.01 3.89
N GLY A 104 -0.06 -6.72 3.87
CA GLY A 104 -1.35 -6.27 4.37
C GLY A 104 -2.03 -5.21 3.50
N TYR A 105 -1.75 -5.23 2.19
CA TYR A 105 -2.36 -4.34 1.21
C TYR A 105 -3.83 -4.73 0.90
N HIS A 106 -4.55 -3.81 0.27
CA HIS A 106 -5.94 -3.99 -0.15
C HIS A 106 -6.18 -3.51 -1.59
N THR A 107 -7.36 -3.81 -2.15
CA THR A 107 -7.76 -3.32 -3.49
C THR A 107 -8.16 -1.84 -3.48
N GLY A 108 -8.14 -1.22 -4.66
CA GLY A 108 -8.34 0.21 -4.85
C GLY A 108 -9.78 0.71 -4.69
N ALA A 109 -9.95 2.03 -4.52
CA ALA A 109 -11.23 2.73 -4.47
C ALA A 109 -12.15 2.31 -5.61
N GLY A 110 -13.37 1.82 -5.33
CA GLY A 110 -14.38 1.36 -6.29
C GLY A 110 -14.14 -0.04 -6.91
N ALA A 111 -13.20 -0.82 -6.36
CA ALA A 111 -13.08 -2.25 -6.63
C ALA A 111 -13.68 -3.08 -5.48
N GLU A 112 -13.89 -4.36 -5.74
CA GLU A 112 -14.22 -5.34 -4.70
C GLU A 112 -12.96 -5.71 -3.92
N GLY A 113 -13.08 -5.88 -2.61
CA GLY A 113 -12.02 -6.26 -1.68
C GLY A 113 -12.31 -5.76 -0.27
N VAL A 114 -11.74 -6.42 0.74
CA VAL A 114 -11.94 -6.02 2.15
C VAL A 114 -11.35 -4.64 2.36
N LEU A 115 -12.16 -3.71 2.87
CA LEU A 115 -11.82 -2.30 3.09
C LEU A 115 -11.26 -1.60 1.84
N ALA A 116 -11.68 -2.02 0.64
CA ALA A 116 -11.21 -1.46 -0.62
C ALA A 116 -11.33 0.07 -0.65
N HIS A 117 -10.22 0.75 -0.92
CA HIS A 117 -10.09 2.18 -1.12
C HIS A 117 -8.73 2.58 -1.73
N THR A 118 -8.54 3.87 -2.01
CA THR A 118 -7.24 4.45 -2.34
C THR A 118 -7.13 5.77 -1.57
N TYR A 119 -6.30 5.84 -0.54
CA TYR A 119 -6.04 6.95 0.39
C TYR A 119 -7.24 7.49 1.18
N LEU A 120 -8.32 7.91 0.51
CA LEU A 120 -9.51 8.49 1.15
C LEU A 120 -10.70 7.53 0.97
N ALA A 121 -11.02 6.78 2.03
CA ALA A 121 -11.92 5.62 1.97
C ALA A 121 -13.33 5.88 1.42
N ASN A 122 -13.84 7.11 1.56
CA ASN A 122 -15.19 7.46 1.14
C ASN A 122 -15.22 8.57 0.07
N SER A 123 -14.17 9.40 -0.02
CA SER A 123 -14.16 10.53 -0.96
C SER A 123 -13.63 10.19 -2.36
N LEU A 124 -12.85 9.11 -2.49
CA LEU A 124 -12.37 8.63 -3.78
C LEU A 124 -13.18 7.41 -4.22
N THR A 125 -13.78 7.49 -5.41
CA THR A 125 -14.54 6.38 -6.03
C THR A 125 -13.73 5.67 -7.11
N GLY A 126 -12.68 6.30 -7.62
CA GLY A 126 -11.75 5.69 -8.57
C GLY A 126 -10.46 6.49 -8.72
N VAL A 127 -9.38 5.76 -9.00
CA VAL A 127 -8.09 6.34 -9.38
C VAL A 127 -7.58 5.55 -10.59
N TRP A 128 -6.97 6.24 -11.55
CA TRP A 128 -6.33 5.63 -12.71
C TRP A 128 -4.92 6.15 -12.87
N LEU A 129 -4.00 5.29 -13.28
CA LEU A 129 -2.64 5.61 -13.66
C LEU A 129 -2.43 5.18 -15.11
N ASP A 130 -2.09 6.12 -15.99
CA ASP A 130 -1.90 5.91 -17.42
C ASP A 130 -3.11 5.19 -18.07
N GLY A 131 -4.33 5.55 -17.65
CA GLY A 131 -5.60 4.97 -18.12
C GLY A 131 -6.00 3.64 -17.48
N GLU A 132 -5.16 3.04 -16.65
CA GLU A 132 -5.46 1.79 -15.94
C GLU A 132 -5.88 2.06 -14.49
N ARG A 133 -6.92 1.36 -14.02
CA ARG A 133 -7.41 1.48 -12.66
C ARG A 133 -6.31 1.17 -11.64
N ALA A 134 -6.16 2.01 -10.62
CA ALA A 134 -5.05 1.97 -9.69
C ALA A 134 -5.47 1.87 -8.23
N SER A 135 -5.02 0.78 -7.59
CA SER A 135 -4.88 0.67 -6.14
C SER A 135 -3.63 1.41 -5.66
N GLU A 136 -3.50 1.53 -4.34
CA GLU A 136 -2.24 1.97 -3.71
C GLU A 136 -1.07 1.07 -4.11
N GLY A 137 -1.31 -0.25 -4.20
CA GLY A 137 -0.36 -1.22 -4.73
C GLY A 137 0.16 -0.85 -6.11
N ARG A 138 -0.72 -0.52 -7.05
CA ARG A 138 -0.31 -0.11 -8.41
C ARG A 138 0.45 1.22 -8.42
N LEU A 139 -0.02 2.23 -7.69
CA LEU A 139 0.65 3.53 -7.60
C LEU A 139 2.06 3.38 -7.03
N ASN A 140 2.20 2.62 -5.94
CA ASN A 140 3.46 2.35 -5.27
C ASN A 140 4.40 1.50 -6.14
N ALA A 141 3.88 0.48 -6.83
CA ALA A 141 4.64 -0.33 -7.78
C ALA A 141 5.24 0.53 -8.90
N ALA A 142 4.49 1.52 -9.41
CA ALA A 142 4.98 2.42 -10.43
C ALA A 142 6.07 3.38 -9.92
N VAL A 143 6.02 3.78 -8.64
CA VAL A 143 7.10 4.56 -8.00
C VAL A 143 8.38 3.72 -7.89
N VAL A 144 8.29 2.51 -7.31
CA VAL A 144 9.49 1.68 -7.07
C VAL A 144 10.14 1.17 -8.35
N ALA A 145 9.37 1.01 -9.43
CA ALA A 145 9.90 0.70 -10.75
C ALA A 145 10.85 1.78 -11.29
N GLU A 146 10.61 3.06 -10.99
CA GLU A 146 11.52 4.16 -11.35
C GLU A 146 12.83 4.14 -10.57
N TYR A 147 12.94 3.32 -9.52
CA TYR A 147 14.19 3.05 -8.78
C TYR A 147 14.81 1.69 -9.13
N GLY A 148 14.20 0.94 -10.06
CA GLY A 148 14.63 -0.39 -10.47
C GLY A 148 14.28 -1.50 -9.48
N VAL A 149 13.39 -1.24 -8.51
CA VAL A 149 13.09 -2.20 -7.43
C VAL A 149 11.83 -3.00 -7.77
N PRO A 150 11.92 -4.33 -7.93
CA PRO A 150 10.76 -5.17 -8.18
C PRO A 150 9.92 -5.38 -6.91
N VAL A 151 8.59 -5.46 -7.09
CA VAL A 151 7.69 -5.98 -6.05
C VAL A 151 7.80 -7.51 -6.05
N VAL A 152 8.17 -8.11 -4.91
CA VAL A 152 8.49 -9.55 -4.81
C VAL A 152 7.42 -10.35 -4.05
N LEU A 153 6.66 -9.68 -3.18
CA LEU A 153 5.60 -10.29 -2.37
C LEU A 153 4.45 -9.30 -2.21
N VAL A 154 3.22 -9.77 -2.33
CA VAL A 154 2.00 -9.04 -1.96
C VAL A 154 1.14 -9.91 -1.05
N THR A 155 0.70 -9.38 0.08
CA THR A 155 -0.23 -10.04 0.99
C THR A 155 -1.47 -9.17 1.24
N GLY A 156 -2.62 -9.81 1.39
CA GLY A 156 -3.92 -9.14 1.56
C GLY A 156 -5.06 -10.17 1.54
N ASP A 157 -6.23 -9.77 1.06
CA ASP A 157 -7.26 -10.75 0.67
C ASP A 157 -6.98 -11.37 -0.73
N ASP A 158 -7.82 -12.31 -1.15
CA ASP A 158 -7.76 -12.94 -2.46
C ASP A 158 -7.91 -11.91 -3.61
N ARG A 159 -8.76 -10.89 -3.43
CA ARG A 159 -8.92 -9.80 -4.43
C ARG A 159 -7.68 -8.93 -4.57
N THR A 160 -6.97 -8.67 -3.48
CA THR A 160 -5.69 -7.97 -3.50
C THR A 160 -4.64 -8.77 -4.26
N CYS A 161 -4.62 -10.09 -4.08
CA CYS A 161 -3.72 -10.97 -4.83
C CYS A 161 -4.05 -10.99 -6.32
N ASP A 162 -5.33 -10.90 -6.69
CA ASP A 162 -5.75 -10.78 -8.10
C ASP A 162 -5.36 -9.43 -8.70
N ASP A 163 -5.57 -8.32 -7.99
CA ASP A 163 -5.15 -6.97 -8.40
C ASP A 163 -3.63 -6.89 -8.59
N ALA A 164 -2.87 -7.51 -7.68
CA ALA A 164 -1.41 -7.58 -7.74
C ALA A 164 -0.87 -8.19 -9.02
N ARG A 165 -1.59 -9.11 -9.66
CA ARG A 165 -1.16 -9.69 -10.96
C ARG A 165 -1.08 -8.64 -12.05
N GLY A 166 -1.83 -7.54 -11.93
CA GLY A 166 -1.83 -6.45 -12.91
C GLY A 166 -0.60 -5.54 -12.82
N TYR A 167 0.03 -5.40 -11.65
CA TYR A 167 1.18 -4.51 -11.45
C TYR A 167 2.47 -5.22 -11.01
N ALA A 168 2.39 -6.46 -10.53
CA ALA A 168 3.50 -7.27 -10.06
C ALA A 168 3.29 -8.77 -10.39
N PRO A 169 3.20 -9.15 -11.67
CA PRO A 169 2.84 -10.52 -12.08
C PRO A 169 3.83 -11.61 -11.63
N ALA A 170 5.08 -11.25 -11.36
CA ALA A 170 6.10 -12.18 -10.86
C ALA A 170 6.07 -12.34 -9.32
N ALA A 171 5.45 -11.41 -8.59
CA ALA A 171 5.44 -11.42 -7.13
C ALA A 171 4.70 -12.65 -6.61
N ARG A 172 5.12 -13.13 -5.44
CA ARG A 172 4.33 -14.09 -4.67
C ARG A 172 3.10 -13.39 -4.11
N GLY A 173 1.92 -13.99 -4.25
CA GLY A 173 0.68 -13.52 -3.65
C GLY A 173 0.26 -14.42 -2.48
N VAL A 174 -0.09 -13.83 -1.33
CA VAL A 174 -0.62 -14.57 -0.17
C VAL A 174 -1.94 -13.97 0.28
N ALA A 175 -3.03 -14.69 0.03
CA ALA A 175 -4.36 -14.35 0.53
C ALA A 175 -4.51 -14.84 1.98
N VAL A 176 -4.45 -13.93 2.96
CA VAL A 176 -4.59 -14.28 4.38
C VAL A 176 -6.05 -14.48 4.81
N LYS A 177 -6.98 -14.03 3.96
CA LYS A 177 -8.43 -14.12 4.12
C LYS A 177 -9.09 -14.16 2.75
N ASP A 178 -10.28 -14.76 2.67
CA ASP A 178 -11.07 -14.83 1.43
C ASP A 178 -12.22 -13.81 1.50
N TYR A 179 -12.33 -12.97 0.48
CA TYR A 179 -13.31 -11.91 0.37
C TYR A 179 -14.75 -12.42 0.38
N VAL A 180 -15.60 -11.80 1.20
CA VAL A 180 -17.06 -11.99 1.17
C VAL A 180 -17.76 -10.71 0.78
N SER A 181 -17.37 -9.59 1.39
CA SER A 181 -17.83 -8.24 1.05
C SER A 181 -16.78 -7.22 1.48
N ARG A 182 -16.99 -5.93 1.18
CA ARG A 182 -16.10 -4.84 1.64
C ARG A 182 -15.82 -4.89 3.16
N TYR A 183 -16.70 -5.50 3.95
CA TYR A 183 -16.58 -5.55 5.41
C TYR A 183 -16.62 -6.96 6.00
N ALA A 184 -16.44 -8.00 5.19
CA ALA A 184 -16.51 -9.38 5.66
C ALA A 184 -15.54 -10.28 4.87
N ALA A 185 -14.95 -11.24 5.58
CA ALA A 185 -14.05 -12.23 5.00
C ALA A 185 -14.08 -13.56 5.76
N VAL A 186 -13.71 -14.64 5.09
CA VAL A 186 -13.36 -15.91 5.73
C VAL A 186 -11.88 -15.86 6.11
N CYS A 187 -11.60 -15.71 7.40
CA CYS A 187 -10.24 -15.52 7.91
C CYS A 187 -9.58 -16.84 8.32
N ARG A 188 -8.29 -16.96 7.98
CA ARG A 188 -7.41 -18.01 8.49
C ARG A 188 -6.84 -17.58 9.85
N THR A 189 -6.39 -18.53 10.67
CA THR A 189 -5.78 -18.21 11.97
C THR A 189 -4.40 -17.58 11.79
N PRO A 190 -3.93 -16.71 12.71
CA PRO A 190 -2.60 -16.10 12.62
C PRO A 190 -1.45 -17.10 12.44
N ALA A 191 -1.55 -18.28 13.05
CA ALA A 191 -0.54 -19.33 12.88
C ALA A 191 -0.49 -19.88 11.44
N ARG A 192 -1.65 -19.97 10.75
CA ARG A 192 -1.71 -20.42 9.35
C ARG A 192 -1.20 -19.32 8.41
N THR A 193 -1.68 -18.10 8.57
CA THR A 193 -1.27 -16.98 7.72
C THR A 193 0.22 -16.67 7.87
N ALA A 194 0.75 -16.73 9.09
CA ALA A 194 2.20 -16.58 9.32
C ALA A 194 3.02 -17.68 8.62
N ALA A 195 2.56 -18.93 8.60
CA ALA A 195 3.24 -20.01 7.90
C ALA A 195 3.24 -19.77 6.37
N ASP A 196 2.10 -19.37 5.82
CA ASP A 196 1.93 -19.09 4.39
C ASP A 196 2.78 -17.89 3.95
N ILE A 197 2.74 -16.79 4.72
CA ILE A 197 3.55 -15.58 4.46
C ILE A 197 5.04 -15.91 4.53
N ARG A 198 5.50 -16.64 5.56
CA ARG A 198 6.91 -16.99 5.72
C ARG A 198 7.42 -17.83 4.55
N ALA A 199 6.64 -18.82 4.12
CA ALA A 199 6.99 -19.68 2.98
C ALA A 199 7.10 -18.85 1.69
N ALA A 200 6.11 -18.00 1.41
CA ALA A 200 6.11 -17.16 0.21
C ALA A 200 7.23 -16.12 0.22
N ALA A 201 7.48 -15.47 1.36
CA ALA A 201 8.57 -14.50 1.51
C ALA A 201 9.94 -15.15 1.30
N LYS A 202 10.14 -16.39 1.81
CA LYS A 202 11.35 -17.16 1.58
C LYS A 202 11.61 -17.42 0.10
N GLU A 203 10.59 -17.82 -0.65
CA GLU A 203 10.71 -18.03 -2.09
C GLU A 203 10.91 -16.72 -2.86
N ALA A 204 10.27 -15.64 -2.40
CA ALA A 204 10.30 -14.33 -3.06
C ALA A 204 11.69 -13.68 -3.05
N VAL A 205 12.63 -14.09 -2.18
CA VAL A 205 14.00 -13.55 -2.18
C VAL A 205 14.70 -13.75 -3.53
N ALA A 206 14.41 -14.84 -4.24
CA ALA A 206 14.99 -15.08 -5.57
C ALA A 206 14.54 -14.05 -6.62
N LEU A 207 13.46 -13.30 -6.36
CA LEU A 207 12.95 -12.23 -7.22
C LEU A 207 13.54 -10.86 -6.86
N ALA A 208 14.23 -10.73 -5.72
CA ALA A 208 14.82 -9.49 -5.24
C ALA A 208 16.13 -9.19 -5.98
N VAL A 209 15.99 -8.90 -7.27
CA VAL A 209 17.07 -8.50 -8.16
C VAL A 209 16.74 -7.11 -8.66
N ARG A 210 17.53 -6.13 -8.21
CA ARG A 210 17.39 -4.77 -8.71
C ARG A 210 17.67 -4.73 -10.21
N HIS A 211 16.78 -4.08 -10.94
CA HIS A 211 16.87 -3.87 -12.37
C HIS A 211 17.40 -2.48 -12.68
N GLU A 212 17.79 -2.26 -13.94
CA GLU A 212 18.02 -0.91 -14.43
C GLU A 212 16.75 -0.08 -14.23
N PRO A 213 16.83 1.08 -13.56
CA PRO A 213 15.68 1.96 -13.37
C PRO A 213 15.04 2.30 -14.71
N THR A 214 13.70 2.25 -14.79
CA THR A 214 12.99 2.60 -16.04
C THR A 214 13.16 4.07 -16.43
N GLY A 215 13.72 4.89 -15.54
CA GLY A 215 13.87 6.33 -15.69
C GLY A 215 12.55 7.08 -15.51
N PRO A 216 12.62 8.40 -15.27
CA PRO A 216 11.43 9.24 -15.19
C PRO A 216 10.76 9.31 -16.57
N ARG A 217 9.43 9.14 -16.60
CA ARG A 217 8.62 9.37 -17.79
C ARG A 217 7.32 10.10 -17.41
N PRO A 218 6.65 10.78 -18.36
CA PRO A 218 5.32 11.31 -18.11
C PRO A 218 4.35 10.25 -17.59
N ARG A 219 3.59 10.61 -16.56
CA ARG A 219 2.61 9.78 -15.86
C ARG A 219 1.33 10.58 -15.67
N THR A 220 0.22 10.06 -16.16
CA THR A 220 -1.09 10.71 -15.99
C THR A 220 -1.85 10.00 -14.90
N VAL A 221 -2.29 10.76 -13.89
CA VAL A 221 -3.16 10.27 -12.81
C VAL A 221 -4.51 10.94 -12.94
N GLU A 222 -5.56 10.13 -12.99
CA GLU A 222 -6.94 10.58 -12.95
C GLU A 222 -7.57 10.17 -11.62
N ILE A 223 -8.42 11.03 -11.08
CA ILE A 223 -9.06 10.83 -9.78
C ILE A 223 -10.54 11.15 -9.92
N GLU A 224 -11.39 10.24 -9.47
CA GLU A 224 -12.83 10.44 -9.37
C GLU A 224 -13.25 10.52 -7.90
N PHE A 225 -14.10 11.51 -7.63
CA PHE A 225 -14.63 11.82 -6.31
C PHE A 225 -16.08 11.38 -6.16
N ASP A 226 -16.51 11.22 -4.91
CA ASP A 226 -17.92 10.97 -4.56
C ASP A 226 -18.79 12.22 -4.77
N ALA A 227 -18.24 13.42 -4.54
CA ALA A 227 -18.94 14.70 -4.66
C ALA A 227 -18.25 15.70 -5.63
N GLU A 228 -19.06 16.53 -6.30
CA GLU A 228 -18.61 17.49 -7.34
C GLU A 228 -17.70 18.60 -6.79
N HIS A 229 -17.97 19.12 -5.59
CA HIS A 229 -17.18 20.21 -5.03
C HIS A 229 -15.72 19.80 -4.78
N LEU A 230 -15.45 18.51 -4.55
CA LEU A 230 -14.09 17.99 -4.35
C LEU A 230 -13.24 18.08 -5.62
N ALA A 231 -13.85 17.97 -6.81
CA ALA A 231 -13.14 18.19 -8.07
C ALA A 231 -12.65 19.64 -8.15
N GLY A 232 -13.52 20.61 -7.84
CA GLY A 232 -13.16 22.02 -7.76
C GLY A 232 -12.08 22.29 -6.70
N ALA A 233 -12.23 21.72 -5.50
CA ALA A 233 -11.25 21.85 -4.42
C ALA A 233 -9.86 21.31 -4.82
N ALA A 234 -9.80 20.20 -5.55
CA ALA A 234 -8.53 19.62 -5.98
C ALA A 234 -7.75 20.52 -6.97
N THR A 235 -8.42 21.35 -7.76
CA THR A 235 -7.78 22.24 -8.76
C THR A 235 -6.92 23.35 -8.15
N VAL A 236 -6.98 23.59 -6.84
CA VAL A 236 -6.07 24.53 -6.16
C VAL A 236 -4.62 24.04 -6.17
N VAL A 237 -4.40 22.74 -6.39
CA VAL A 237 -3.07 22.16 -6.59
C VAL A 237 -2.63 22.47 -8.03
N PRO A 238 -1.52 23.20 -8.25
CA PRO A 238 -1.07 23.56 -9.59
C PRO A 238 -0.87 22.34 -10.50
N GLY A 239 -1.35 22.44 -11.74
CA GLY A 239 -1.27 21.37 -12.74
C GLY A 239 -2.38 20.31 -12.64
N VAL A 240 -3.28 20.42 -11.66
CA VAL A 240 -4.48 19.59 -11.56
C VAL A 240 -5.64 20.28 -12.26
N GLU A 241 -6.19 19.61 -13.25
CA GLU A 241 -7.27 20.12 -14.09
C GLU A 241 -8.54 19.32 -13.86
N GLN A 242 -9.70 19.99 -13.80
CA GLN A 242 -10.98 19.33 -13.78
C GLN A 242 -11.32 18.79 -15.18
N THR A 243 -11.53 17.47 -15.27
CA THR A 243 -11.77 16.74 -16.53
C THR A 243 -13.20 16.17 -16.62
N GLY A 244 -14.00 16.33 -15.58
CA GLY A 244 -15.42 16.00 -15.54
C GLY A 244 -16.10 16.53 -14.28
N GLU A 245 -17.40 16.29 -14.14
CA GLU A 245 -18.19 16.77 -12.98
C GLU A 245 -17.55 16.39 -11.64
N ARG A 246 -17.11 15.13 -11.50
CA ARG A 246 -16.45 14.61 -10.29
C ARG A 246 -15.04 14.12 -10.56
N ARG A 247 -14.37 14.62 -11.60
CA ARG A 247 -13.07 14.10 -12.04
C ARG A 247 -12.04 15.19 -12.22
N VAL A 248 -10.81 14.88 -11.80
CA VAL A 248 -9.62 15.66 -12.11
C VAL A 248 -8.53 14.78 -12.70
N ALA A 249 -7.61 15.39 -13.43
CA ALA A 249 -6.41 14.75 -13.91
C ALA A 249 -5.20 15.67 -13.75
N TYR A 250 -4.02 15.06 -13.65
CA TYR A 250 -2.76 15.77 -13.83
C TYR A 250 -1.74 14.84 -14.47
N THR A 251 -0.73 15.44 -15.11
CA THR A 251 0.41 14.71 -15.66
C THR A 251 1.69 15.19 -15.01
N SER A 252 2.47 14.26 -14.45
CA SER A 252 3.76 14.52 -13.82
C SER A 252 4.90 13.94 -14.65
N PRO A 253 6.12 14.52 -14.61
CA PRO A 253 7.27 14.03 -15.40
C PRO A 253 7.86 12.70 -14.89
N SER A 254 7.42 12.23 -13.72
CA SER A 254 7.82 10.98 -13.08
C SER A 254 6.75 10.54 -12.09
N MET A 255 6.77 9.27 -11.67
CA MET A 255 5.97 8.79 -10.55
C MET A 255 6.42 9.36 -9.21
N TYR A 256 7.70 9.74 -9.07
CA TYR A 256 8.16 10.49 -7.89
C TYR A 256 7.37 11.80 -7.69
N GLU A 257 7.27 12.63 -8.74
CA GLU A 257 6.46 13.85 -8.68
C GLU A 257 4.96 13.53 -8.67
N GLY A 258 4.56 12.47 -9.38
CA GLY A 258 3.18 12.00 -9.45
C GLY A 258 2.61 11.65 -8.08
N ILE A 259 3.27 10.78 -7.32
CA ILE A 259 2.76 10.34 -6.00
C ILE A 259 2.75 11.49 -4.98
N ARG A 260 3.68 12.45 -5.09
CA ARG A 260 3.71 13.66 -4.24
C ARG A 260 2.56 14.61 -4.60
N THR A 261 2.25 14.74 -5.88
CA THR A 261 1.08 15.49 -6.35
C THR A 261 -0.21 14.81 -5.88
N PHE A 262 -0.32 13.47 -5.99
CA PHE A 262 -1.43 12.70 -5.43
C PHE A 262 -1.61 12.96 -3.93
N LYS A 263 -0.50 12.99 -3.17
CA LYS A 263 -0.54 13.30 -1.74
C LYS A 263 -1.03 14.73 -1.47
N ALA A 264 -0.60 15.70 -2.27
CA ALA A 264 -1.06 17.09 -2.15
C ALA A 264 -2.57 17.20 -2.42
N VAL A 265 -3.04 16.59 -3.52
CA VAL A 265 -4.47 16.56 -3.87
C VAL A 265 -5.31 15.93 -2.77
N THR A 266 -4.94 14.72 -2.33
CA THR A 266 -5.69 14.02 -1.27
C THR A 266 -5.66 14.77 0.07
N THR A 267 -4.59 15.53 0.37
CA THR A 267 -4.54 16.39 1.55
C THR A 267 -5.52 17.56 1.46
N VAL A 268 -5.57 18.24 0.30
CA VAL A 268 -6.52 19.34 0.06
C VAL A 268 -7.97 18.83 0.09
N VAL A 269 -8.24 17.74 -0.61
CA VAL A 269 -9.57 17.12 -0.70
C VAL A 269 -10.06 16.68 0.68
N SER A 270 -9.20 16.06 1.49
CA SER A 270 -9.55 15.67 2.86
C SER A 270 -9.91 16.86 3.75
N ALA A 271 -9.40 18.06 3.47
CA ALA A 271 -9.71 19.28 4.21
C ALA A 271 -10.93 20.03 3.65
N ALA A 272 -11.49 19.58 2.52
CA ALA A 272 -12.66 20.16 1.86
C ALA A 272 -13.96 19.39 2.15
N VAL A 273 -13.94 18.50 3.16
CA VAL A 273 -15.10 17.75 3.64
C VAL A 273 -15.54 18.31 4.99
N GLU A 274 -16.84 18.52 5.16
CA GLU A 274 -17.45 18.97 6.41
C GLU A 274 -18.05 17.78 7.18
N GLU A 275 -17.90 17.78 8.51
CA GLU A 275 -18.15 16.63 9.41
C GLU A 275 -19.59 16.07 9.41
N GLN A 276 -20.56 16.81 8.85
CA GLN A 276 -21.99 16.49 8.92
C GLN A 276 -22.70 16.37 7.56
N TYR A 277 -22.04 16.72 6.46
CA TYR A 277 -22.62 16.68 5.11
C TYR A 277 -21.61 16.19 4.06
N GLY A 278 -20.90 15.10 4.38
CA GLY A 278 -20.06 14.33 3.48
C GLY A 278 -20.46 12.86 3.53
#